data_AF-A0A529Z8G7-F1
#
_entry.id   AF-A0A529Z8G7-F1
#
_cell.length_a   1.000
_cell.length_b   1.000
_cell.length_c   1.000
_cell.angle_alpha   90.00
_cell.angle_beta   90.00
_cell.angle_gamma   90.00
#
_symmetry.space_group_name_H-M   'P 1'
#
loop_
_entity.id
_entity.type
_entity.pdbx_description
1 polymer ?
#
loop_
_entity_poly.entity_id
_entity_poly.type
_entity_poly.pdbx_seq_one_letter_code
_entity_poly.pdbx_strand_id
1 'polypeptide(L)' 'MVADTQKPLIEICVEGIDGLLAAQAAGADRVELCASLIEGGITPSLGTVRAALESATIPFHVIVRPRGGDFLY' A
#
# COMPACT_ATOMS: atom_id res chain seq x y z
N MET A 1 -28.67 20.64 -11.18
CA MET A 1 -28.00 19.33 -11.33
C MET A 1 -26.51 19.59 -11.42
N VAL A 2 -25.80 19.53 -10.29
CA VAL A 2 -24.33 19.57 -10.29
C VAL A 2 -23.89 18.20 -10.80
N ALA A 3 -23.02 18.17 -11.81
CA ALA A 3 -22.44 16.92 -12.30
C ALA A 3 -21.83 16.17 -11.11
N ASP A 4 -22.21 14.91 -10.93
CA ASP A 4 -21.52 13.99 -10.04
C ASP A 4 -20.14 13.71 -10.65
N THR A 5 -19.19 14.60 -10.38
CA THR A 5 -17.78 14.35 -10.64
C THR A 5 -17.36 13.29 -9.65
N GLN A 6 -17.44 12.01 -10.06
CA GLN A 6 -16.85 10.88 -9.36
C GLN A 6 -15.45 11.27 -8.88
N LYS A 7 -15.27 11.34 -7.57
CA LYS A 7 -13.97 11.65 -6.96
C LYS A 7 -13.00 10.52 -7.32
N PRO A 8 -11.73 10.82 -7.66
CA PRO A 8 -10.74 9.80 -7.91
C PRO A 8 -10.51 8.98 -6.64
N LEU A 9 -10.29 7.68 -6.80
CA LEU A 9 -9.81 6.83 -5.71
C LEU A 9 -8.34 7.14 -5.44
N ILE A 10 -7.99 7.28 -4.17
CA ILE A 10 -6.64 7.58 -3.70
C ILE A 10 -6.02 6.32 -3.09
N GLU A 11 -4.98 5.81 -3.74
CA GLU A 11 -4.11 4.77 -3.20
C GLU A 11 -2.83 5.38 -2.65
N ILE A 12 -2.39 4.94 -1.47
CA ILE A 12 -1.13 5.39 -0.84
C ILE A 12 -0.17 4.20 -0.74
N CYS A 13 1.02 4.36 -1.30
CA CYS A 13 2.13 3.43 -1.14
C CYS A 13 2.80 3.68 0.22
N VAL A 14 2.96 2.63 1.03
CA VAL A 14 3.47 2.74 2.40
C VAL A 14 4.49 1.66 2.72
N GLU A 15 5.34 1.94 3.71
CA GLU A 15 6.27 0.98 4.29
C GLU A 15 5.79 0.54 5.67
N GLY A 16 5.66 -0.78 5.87
CA GLY A 16 5.32 -1.34 7.17
C GLY A 16 3.87 -1.13 7.62
N ILE A 17 3.59 -1.57 8.86
CA ILE A 17 2.23 -1.53 9.42
C ILE A 17 1.79 -0.11 9.81
N ASP A 18 2.71 0.68 10.37
CA ASP A 18 2.40 2.04 10.83
C ASP A 18 1.94 2.93 9.68
N GLY A 19 2.56 2.79 8.51
CA GLY A 19 2.16 3.50 7.29
C GLY A 19 0.75 3.12 6.83
N LEU A 20 0.41 1.82 6.87
CA LEU A 20 -0.95 1.36 6.53
C LEU A 20 -1.99 1.93 7.49
N LEU A 21 -1.71 1.90 8.80
CA LEU A 21 -2.61 2.45 9.82
C LEU A 21 -2.81 3.96 9.65
N ALA A 22 -1.74 4.69 9.34
CA ALA A 22 -1.80 6.12 9.09
C ALA A 22 -2.60 6.44 7.81
N ALA A 23 -2.36 5.72 6.71
CA ALA A 23 -3.06 5.92 5.44
C ALA A 23 -4.57 5.66 5.56
N GLN A 24 -4.97 4.58 6.24
CA GLN A 24 -6.40 4.33 6.47
C GLN A 24 -7.03 5.42 7.34
N ALA A 25 -6.35 5.88 8.39
CA ALA A 25 -6.86 6.93 9.27
C ALA A 25 -6.99 8.28 8.55
N ALA A 26 -6.14 8.52 7.54
CA ALA A 26 -6.19 9.69 6.67
C ALA A 26 -7.27 9.60 5.58
N GLY A 27 -7.98 8.47 5.46
CA GLY A 27 -9.04 8.27 4.48
C GLY A 27 -8.57 7.85 3.10
N ALA A 28 -7.45 7.14 2.99
CA ALA A 28 -7.09 6.46 1.75
C ALA A 28 -8.14 5.43 1.35
N ASP A 29 -8.43 5.32 0.05
CA ASP A 29 -9.34 4.30 -0.47
C ASP A 29 -8.66 2.93 -0.55
N ARG A 30 -7.32 2.91 -0.69
CA ARG A 30 -6.50 1.69 -0.74
C ARG A 30 -5.05 1.97 -0.31
N VAL A 31 -4.36 0.92 0.11
CA VAL A 31 -2.91 0.95 0.37
C VAL A 31 -2.17 0.01 -0.57
N GLU A 32 -1.00 0.42 -1.06
CA GLU A 32 0.03 -0.51 -1.57
C GLU A 32 1.07 -0.73 -0.46
N LEU A 33 1.18 -1.97 0.02
CA LEU A 33 2.09 -2.36 1.10
C LEU A 33 3.42 -2.84 0.53
N CYS A 34 4.48 -2.12 0.86
CA CYS A 34 5.85 -2.37 0.39
C CYS A 34 6.83 -2.53 1.56
N ALA A 35 8.03 -3.01 1.24
CA ALA A 35 9.26 -2.75 1.98
C ALA A 35 10.24 -1.97 1.11
N SER A 36 11.28 -1.37 1.71
CA SER A 36 12.35 -0.63 1.02
C SER A 36 11.82 0.34 -0.05
N LEU A 37 11.03 1.34 0.37
CA LEU A 37 10.53 2.37 -0.57
C LEU A 37 11.67 3.12 -1.26
N ILE A 38 12.84 3.21 -0.63
CA ILE A 38 14.05 3.78 -1.22
C ILE A 38 14.51 3.04 -2.50
N GLU A 39 14.18 1.76 -2.65
CA GLU A 39 14.44 0.96 -3.86
C GLU A 39 13.27 1.01 -4.87
N GLY A 40 12.26 1.85 -4.61
CA GLY A 40 11.00 1.89 -5.35
C GLY A 40 9.99 0.82 -4.92
N GLY A 41 10.16 0.23 -3.73
CA GLY A 41 9.28 -0.80 -3.18
C GLY A 41 9.67 -2.22 -3.58
N ILE A 42 9.83 -3.09 -2.60
CA ILE A 42 10.07 -4.53 -2.73
C ILE A 42 9.05 -5.31 -1.89
N THR A 43 8.99 -6.63 -2.09
CA THR A 43 8.08 -7.53 -1.37
C THR A 43 8.30 -7.38 0.15
N PRO A 44 7.28 -7.00 0.92
CA PRO A 44 7.39 -6.90 2.38
C PRO A 44 7.53 -8.29 3.02
N SER A 45 7.96 -8.30 4.28
CA SER A 45 8.06 -9.56 5.03
C SER A 45 6.68 -10.19 5.25
N LEU A 46 6.61 -11.51 5.36
CA LEU A 46 5.37 -12.22 5.67
C LEU A 46 4.76 -11.77 7.02
N GLY A 47 5.61 -11.39 8.00
CA GLY A 47 5.13 -10.84 9.27
C GLY A 47 4.40 -9.52 9.10
N THR A 48 4.93 -8.63 8.24
CA THR A 48 4.27 -7.36 7.89
C THR A 48 2.92 -7.61 7.22
N VAL A 49 2.85 -8.56 6.28
CA VAL A 49 1.59 -8.92 5.60
C VAL A 49 0.57 -9.48 6.58
N ARG A 50 0.97 -10.34 7.52
CA ARG A 50 0.07 -10.87 8.57
C ARG A 50 -0.48 -9.76 9.47
N ALA A 51 0.38 -8.85 9.94
CA ALA A 51 -0.05 -7.72 10.74
C ALA A 51 -1.03 -6.80 9.98
N ALA A 52 -0.79 -6.60 8.68
CA ALA A 52 -1.71 -5.86 7.80
C ALA A 52 -3.06 -6.57 7.66
N LEU A 53 -3.07 -7.89 7.44
CA LEU A 53 -4.31 -8.67 7.37
C LEU A 53 -5.14 -8.59 8.66
N GLU A 54 -4.49 -8.50 9.82
CA GLU A 54 -5.16 -8.38 11.12
C GLU A 54 -5.70 -6.98 11.39
N SER A 55 -5.11 -5.93 10.79
CA SER A 55 -5.36 -4.53 11.20
C SER A 55 -6.03 -3.65 10.13
N ALA A 56 -5.96 -4.03 8.85
CA ALA A 56 -6.47 -3.22 7.76
C ALA A 56 -8.01 -3.23 7.73
N THR A 57 -8.61 -2.04 7.66
CA THR A 57 -10.07 -1.89 7.44
C THR A 57 -10.41 -1.44 6.02
N ILE A 58 -9.41 -0.96 5.27
CA ILE A 58 -9.49 -0.65 3.84
C ILE A 58 -8.76 -1.72 3.02
N PRO A 59 -9.08 -1.89 1.72
CA PRO A 59 -8.33 -2.78 0.86
C PRO A 59 -6.85 -2.43 0.83
N PHE A 60 -5.99 -3.44 0.66
CA PHE A 60 -4.58 -3.22 0.37
C PHE A 60 -4.07 -4.25 -0.64
N HIS A 61 -3.08 -3.84 -1.43
CA HIS A 61 -2.31 -4.72 -2.31
C HIS A 61 -0.90 -4.88 -1.73
N VAL A 62 -0.29 -6.04 -1.99
CA VAL A 62 1.10 -6.29 -1.61
C VAL A 62 1.91 -6.33 -2.89
N ILE A 63 2.97 -5.52 -2.98
CA ILE A 63 3.89 -5.59 -4.11
C ILE A 63 4.65 -6.93 -4.07
N VAL A 64 4.82 -7.55 -5.24
CA VAL A 64 5.66 -8.75 -5.42
C VAL A 64 6.83 -8.38 -6.32
N ARG A 65 7.92 -7.96 -5.68
CA ARG A 65 9.15 -7.51 -6.35
C ARG A 65 10.37 -7.88 -5.48
N PRO A 66 11.25 -8.80 -5.90
CA PRO A 66 12.29 -9.34 -5.03
C PRO A 66 13.48 -8.39 -4.81
N ARG A 67 13.68 -7.38 -5.66
CA ARG A 67 14.82 -6.44 -5.60
C ARG A 67 14.52 -5.11 -6.28
N GLY A 68 15.29 -4.07 -5.94
CA GLY A 68 15.44 -2.86 -6.72
C GLY A 68 15.98 -3.08 -8.15
N GLY A 69 16.07 -1.98 -8.91
CA GLY A 69 16.59 -1.98 -10.28
C GLY A 69 15.56 -2.40 -11.34
N ASP A 70 16.03 -3.10 -12.37
CA ASP A 70 15.23 -3.54 -13.52
C ASP A 70 14.22 -4.64 -13.18
N PHE A 71 13.42 -5.02 -14.18
CA PHE A 71 12.38 -6.05 -14.11
C PHE A 71 12.73 -7.29 -14.95
N LEU A 72 14.02 -7.52 -15.24
CA LEU A 72 14.51 -8.74 -15.87
C LEU A 72 14.87 -9.75 -14.76
N TYR A 73 13.90 -10.61 -14.43
CA TYR A 73 13.96 -11.49 -13.26
C TYR A 73 14.70 -12.80 -13.49
#